data_AF-K3X4L7-F1
#
_entry.id   AF-K3X4L7-F1
#
_cell.length_a   1.000
_cell.length_b   1.000
_cell.length_c   1.000
_cell.angle_alpha   90.00
_cell.angle_beta   90.00
_cell.angle_gamma   90.00
#
_symmetry.space_group_name_H-M   'P 1'
#
loop_
_entity.id
_entity.type
_entity.pdbx_description
1 polymer ?
#
loop_
_entity_poly.entity_id
_entity_poly.type
_entity_poly.pdbx_seq_one_letter_code
_entity_poly.pdbx_strand_id
1 'polypeptide(L)'
;MWGNADARSDFQKTLCDCCIVHIGFCRGDLLNDNFDTLVIRLLVESLLDMFDEPPWILTNPSGSVDRFIEDLTKEVGPRFIVLDSIGAAFKCESLGDIQRIKLFIESRIFGPSQKLLDCTVLEGL
;
A
#
# COMPACT_ATOMS: atom_id res chain seq x y z
N MET A 1 -21.12 -11.55 4.47
CA MET A 1 -20.40 -12.81 4.77
C MET A 1 -20.15 -13.51 3.45
N TRP A 2 -18.90 -13.74 3.06
CA TRP A 2 -18.61 -14.49 1.83
C TRP A 2 -19.09 -15.94 1.96
N GLY A 3 -19.67 -16.48 0.90
CA GLY A 3 -20.28 -17.82 0.87
C GLY A 3 -19.28 -18.97 0.92
N ASN A 4 -19.74 -20.15 0.52
CA ASN A 4 -19.01 -21.43 0.58
C ASN A 4 -17.55 -21.30 0.09
N ALA A 5 -16.60 -21.84 0.86
CA ALA A 5 -15.16 -21.71 0.62
C ALA A 5 -14.73 -22.26 -0.75
N ASP A 6 -15.40 -23.33 -1.20
CA ASP A 6 -15.11 -23.98 -2.49
C ASP A 6 -15.55 -23.16 -3.71
N ALA A 7 -16.46 -22.21 -3.52
CA ALA A 7 -16.97 -21.32 -4.58
C ALA A 7 -16.15 -20.02 -4.71
N ARG A 8 -15.11 -19.85 -3.89
CA ARG A 8 -14.27 -18.65 -3.92
C ARG A 8 -13.42 -18.61 -5.18
N SER A 9 -13.29 -17.42 -5.77
CA SER A 9 -12.32 -17.18 -6.84
C SER A 9 -10.89 -17.32 -6.31
N ASP A 10 -9.92 -17.52 -7.20
CA ASP A 10 -8.51 -17.64 -6.79
C ASP A 10 -8.02 -16.37 -6.07
N PHE A 11 -8.49 -15.20 -6.49
CA PHE A 11 -8.27 -13.93 -5.77
C PHE A 11 -8.80 -13.97 -4.33
N GLN A 12 -10.03 -14.45 -4.13
CA GLN A 12 -10.64 -14.55 -2.80
C GLN A 12 -9.96 -15.56 -1.90
N LYS A 13 -9.43 -16.66 -2.48
CA LYS A 13 -8.62 -17.64 -1.74
C LYS A 13 -7.30 -17.01 -1.31
N THR A 14 -6.59 -16.36 -2.22
CA THR A 14 -5.35 -15.64 -1.93
C THR A 14 -5.55 -14.56 -0.85
N LEU A 15 -6.66 -13.83 -0.88
CA LEU A 15 -7.02 -12.87 0.17
C LEU A 15 -7.19 -13.51 1.57
N CYS A 16 -7.69 -14.74 1.65
CA CYS A 16 -7.88 -15.43 2.92
C CYS A 16 -6.56 -15.96 3.50
N ASP A 17 -5.59 -16.26 2.63
CA ASP A 17 -4.30 -16.87 3.01
C ASP A 17 -3.21 -15.83 3.24
N CYS A 18 -3.43 -14.58 2.85
CA CYS A 18 -2.44 -13.52 3.01
C CYS A 18 -2.63 -12.67 4.27
N CYS A 19 -1.51 -12.21 4.81
CA CYS A 19 -1.49 -11.15 5.81
C CYS A 19 -1.91 -9.82 5.18
N ILE A 20 -2.84 -9.13 5.85
CA ILE A 20 -3.31 -7.79 5.46
C ILE A 20 -2.55 -6.76 6.29
N VAL A 21 -1.89 -5.83 5.60
CA VAL A 21 -1.16 -4.71 6.21
C VAL A 21 -1.96 -3.44 6.00
N HIS A 22 -2.35 -2.77 7.08
CA HIS A 22 -3.05 -1.48 7.00
C HIS A 22 -2.05 -0.35 7.18
N ILE A 23 -1.96 0.56 6.21
CA ILE A 23 -1.21 1.81 6.37
C ILE A 23 -2.16 3.00 6.26
N GLY A 24 -2.14 3.85 7.28
CA GLY A 24 -2.91 5.08 7.33
C GLY A 24 -2.02 6.30 7.13
N PHE A 25 -2.54 7.30 6.44
CA PHE A 25 -1.83 8.56 6.20
C PHE A 25 -2.35 9.68 7.09
N CYS A 26 -1.45 10.49 7.63
CA CYS A 26 -1.76 11.69 8.38
C CYS A 26 -1.80 12.92 7.49
N ARG A 27 -2.52 13.96 7.97
CA ARG A 27 -2.73 15.18 7.19
C ARG A 27 -1.42 15.90 6.90
N GLY A 28 -1.04 15.96 5.62
CA GLY A 28 0.13 16.69 5.16
C GLY A 28 1.46 15.94 5.31
N ASP A 29 1.44 14.61 5.45
CA ASP A 29 2.66 13.79 5.47
C ASP A 29 3.56 14.04 4.25
N LEU A 30 2.95 14.30 3.08
CA LEU A 30 3.68 14.60 1.84
C LEU A 30 4.25 16.02 1.77
N LEU A 31 4.12 16.84 2.82
CA LEU A 31 4.80 18.14 2.91
C LEU A 31 6.28 17.98 3.25
N ASN A 32 6.61 16.96 4.03
CA ASN A 32 7.96 16.77 4.58
C ASN A 32 8.72 15.66 3.85
N ASP A 33 8.01 14.72 3.24
CA ASP A 33 8.59 13.56 2.55
C ASP A 33 8.06 13.41 1.13
N ASN A 34 8.85 12.78 0.27
CA ASN A 34 8.33 12.27 -1.00
C ASN A 34 7.50 11.00 -0.77
N PHE A 35 6.62 10.69 -1.72
CA PHE A 35 5.71 9.56 -1.62
C PHE A 35 6.41 8.22 -1.38
N ASP A 36 7.49 7.93 -2.11
CA ASP A 36 8.19 6.65 -1.96
C ASP A 36 8.73 6.50 -0.54
N THR A 37 9.37 7.54 -0.03
CA THR A 37 9.97 7.56 1.32
C THR A 37 8.90 7.39 2.40
N LEU A 38 7.78 8.10 2.28
CA LEU A 38 6.67 8.02 3.23
C LEU A 38 6.06 6.61 3.26
N VAL A 39 5.71 6.06 2.08
CA VAL A 39 5.05 4.76 1.99
C VAL A 39 5.97 3.64 2.45
N ILE A 40 7.24 3.67 2.04
CA ILE A 40 8.23 2.69 2.52
C ILE A 40 8.35 2.75 4.05
N ARG A 41 8.43 3.94 4.64
CA ARG A 41 8.49 4.09 6.10
C ARG A 41 7.27 3.46 6.77
N LEU A 42 6.06 3.81 6.34
CA LEU A 42 4.82 3.28 6.91
C LEU A 42 4.71 1.75 6.75
N LEU A 43 5.15 1.22 5.60
CA LEU A 43 5.19 -0.21 5.36
C LEU A 43 6.19 -0.92 6.27
N VAL A 44 7.41 -0.38 6.41
CA VAL A 44 8.43 -0.94 7.30
C VAL A 44 7.94 -0.94 8.75
N GLU A 45 7.41 0.18 9.23
CA GLU A 45 6.83 0.30 10.58
C GLU A 45 5.72 -0.72 10.81
N SER A 46 4.83 -0.92 9.82
CA SER A 46 3.71 -1.86 9.95
C SER A 46 4.12 -3.33 9.83
N LEU A 47 5.19 -3.62 9.09
CA LEU A 47 5.63 -4.99 8.79
C LEU A 47 6.65 -5.53 9.79
N LEU A 48 7.50 -4.68 10.38
CA LEU A 48 8.58 -5.13 11.27
C LEU A 48 8.06 -6.00 12.42
N ASP A 49 6.97 -5.57 13.06
CA ASP A 49 6.36 -6.28 14.19
C ASP A 49 5.63 -7.58 13.78
N MET A 50 5.51 -7.85 12.47
CA MET A 50 4.87 -9.07 11.96
C MET A 50 5.85 -10.24 11.78
N PHE A 51 7.16 -10.02 11.97
CA PHE A 51 8.18 -11.06 11.79
C PHE A 51 9.00 -11.23 13.07
N ASP A 52 9.18 -12.49 13.49
CA ASP A 52 10.10 -12.82 14.60
C ASP A 52 11.56 -12.45 14.24
N GLU A 53 11.93 -12.63 12.97
CA GLU A 53 13.20 -12.17 12.39
C GLU A 53 12.90 -11.33 11.15
N PRO A 54 13.22 -10.02 11.15
CA PRO A 54 12.90 -9.14 10.04
C PRO A 54 13.60 -9.54 8.73
N PRO A 55 12.87 -9.62 7.60
CA PRO A 55 13.48 -9.76 6.27
C PRO A 55 14.41 -8.58 5.95
N TRP A 56 15.42 -8.83 5.11
CA TRP A 56 16.49 -7.87 4.84
C TRP A 56 15.95 -6.58 4.24
N ILE A 57 14.98 -6.69 3.34
CA ILE A 57 14.34 -5.54 2.70
C ILE A 57 13.67 -4.56 3.69
N LEU A 58 13.27 -5.02 4.89
CA LEU A 58 12.72 -4.13 5.93
C LEU A 58 13.82 -3.38 6.69
N THR A 59 15.02 -3.96 6.78
CA THR A 59 16.18 -3.32 7.40
C THR A 59 16.95 -2.41 6.44
N ASN A 60 16.87 -2.68 5.14
CA ASN A 60 17.55 -1.93 4.10
C ASN A 60 16.62 -1.72 2.89
N PRO A 61 15.64 -0.81 3.01
CA PRO A 61 14.59 -0.68 2.02
C PRO A 61 15.10 -0.08 0.70
N SER A 62 14.61 -0.64 -0.40
CA SER A 62 14.75 -0.07 -1.73
C SER A 62 14.17 1.35 -1.78
N GLY A 63 14.81 2.29 -2.48
CA GLY A 63 14.35 3.70 -2.54
C GLY A 63 13.08 3.96 -3.37
N SER A 64 12.42 2.92 -3.87
CA SER A 64 11.19 3.02 -4.68
C SER A 64 10.19 1.99 -4.17
N VAL A 65 8.93 2.40 -4.00
CA VAL A 65 7.86 1.54 -3.47
C VAL A 65 7.65 0.31 -4.35
N ASP A 66 7.66 0.46 -5.68
CA ASP A 66 7.49 -0.65 -6.62
C ASP A 66 8.56 -1.73 -6.42
N ARG A 67 9.83 -1.32 -6.26
CA ARG A 67 10.94 -2.25 -6.01
C ARG A 67 10.85 -2.85 -4.63
N PHE A 68 10.53 -2.05 -3.62
CA PHE A 68 10.35 -2.52 -2.26
C PHE A 68 9.29 -3.62 -2.16
N ILE A 69 8.12 -3.44 -2.78
CA ILE A 69 7.04 -4.45 -2.79
C ILE A 69 7.47 -5.70 -3.55
N GLU A 70 8.16 -5.54 -4.69
CA GLU A 70 8.65 -6.68 -5.47
C GLU A 70 9.67 -7.52 -4.67
N ASP A 71 10.61 -6.88 -3.99
CA ASP A 71 11.65 -7.55 -3.20
C ASP A 71 11.07 -8.16 -1.92
N LEU A 72 10.16 -7.45 -1.25
CA LEU A 72 9.39 -7.98 -0.12
C LEU A 72 8.61 -9.24 -0.53
N THR A 73 7.93 -9.22 -1.67
CA THR A 73 7.17 -10.37 -2.16
C THR A 73 8.08 -11.57 -2.45
N LYS A 74 9.31 -11.35 -2.90
CA LYS A 74 10.31 -12.42 -3.10
C LYS A 74 10.79 -13.03 -1.78
N GLU A 75 10.97 -12.21 -0.75
CA GLU A 75 11.50 -12.68 0.56
C GLU A 75 10.43 -13.36 1.41
N VAL A 76 9.21 -12.82 1.48
CA VAL A 76 8.18 -13.27 2.44
C VAL A 76 6.89 -13.79 1.79
N GLY A 77 6.86 -13.87 0.46
CA GLY A 77 5.68 -14.28 -0.31
C GLY A 77 4.66 -13.15 -0.50
N PRO A 78 3.51 -13.46 -1.13
CA PRO A 78 2.48 -12.45 -1.42
C PRO A 78 1.87 -11.87 -0.14
N ARG A 79 1.71 -10.54 -0.15
CA ARG A 79 1.10 -9.75 0.93
C ARG A 79 0.01 -8.84 0.34
N PHE A 80 -1.08 -8.63 1.07
CA PHE A 80 -2.06 -7.61 0.71
C PHE A 80 -1.80 -6.36 1.55
N ILE A 81 -1.66 -5.24 0.86
CA ILE A 81 -1.43 -3.94 1.47
C ILE A 81 -2.69 -3.09 1.25
N VAL A 82 -3.28 -2.63 2.34
CA VAL A 82 -4.43 -1.73 2.32
C VAL A 82 -3.92 -0.32 2.59
N LEU A 83 -4.02 0.52 1.58
CA LEU A 83 -3.77 1.96 1.68
C LEU A 83 -5.06 2.64 2.14
N ASP A 84 -5.14 3.03 3.41
CA ASP A 84 -6.31 3.73 3.94
C ASP A 84 -6.10 5.25 3.87
N SER A 85 -7.11 5.97 3.37
CA SER A 85 -7.18 7.42 3.44
C SER A 85 -5.98 8.14 2.83
N ILE A 86 -5.44 7.64 1.72
CA ILE A 86 -4.27 8.23 1.04
C ILE A 86 -4.44 9.70 0.65
N GLY A 87 -5.68 10.14 0.40
CA GLY A 87 -5.98 11.55 0.17
C GLY A 87 -5.63 12.45 1.37
N ALA A 88 -5.63 11.92 2.59
CA ALA A 88 -5.23 12.63 3.79
C ALA A 88 -3.74 12.97 3.79
N ALA A 89 -2.88 12.16 3.16
CA ALA A 89 -1.44 12.41 3.05
C ALA A 89 -1.12 13.80 2.47
N PHE A 90 -2.03 14.35 1.66
CA PHE A 90 -1.88 15.63 1.01
C PHE A 90 -2.45 16.77 1.86
N LYS A 91 -1.76 17.92 1.82
CA LYS A 91 -2.34 19.18 2.30
C LYS A 91 -3.22 19.76 1.20
N CYS A 92 -4.54 19.58 1.30
CA CYS A 92 -5.49 20.20 0.38
C CYS A 92 -5.92 21.57 0.90
N GLU A 93 -5.55 22.65 0.20
CA GLU A 93 -5.97 24.03 0.52
C GLU A 93 -6.85 24.63 -0.58
N SER A 94 -6.92 24.02 -1.77
CA SER A 94 -7.70 24.50 -2.90
C SER A 94 -8.31 23.38 -3.76
N LEU A 95 -9.32 23.72 -4.58
CA LEU A 95 -9.91 22.79 -5.57
C LEU A 95 -8.89 22.30 -6.61
N GLY A 96 -7.88 23.12 -6.94
CA GLY A 96 -6.81 22.72 -7.85
C GLY A 96 -5.91 21.62 -7.28
N ASP A 97 -5.79 21.56 -5.95
CA ASP A 97 -5.02 20.51 -5.28
C ASP A 97 -5.76 19.17 -5.36
N ILE A 98 -7.09 19.16 -5.27
CA ILE A 98 -7.91 17.94 -5.43
C ILE A 98 -7.65 17.28 -6.79
N GLN A 99 -7.64 18.08 -7.87
CA GLN A 99 -7.39 17.55 -9.22
C GLN A 99 -5.97 16.95 -9.34
N ARG A 100 -4.97 17.60 -8.72
CA ARG A 100 -3.58 17.11 -8.70
C ARG A 100 -3.43 15.82 -7.89
N ILE A 101 -4.08 15.74 -6.73
CA ILE A 101 -4.11 14.54 -5.89
C ILE A 101 -4.72 13.38 -6.67
N LYS A 102 -5.85 13.62 -7.35
CA LYS A 102 -6.51 12.60 -8.17
C LYS A 102 -5.58 12.07 -9.28
N LEU A 103 -4.94 12.96 -10.04
CA LEU A 103 -3.99 12.58 -11.08
C LEU A 103 -2.77 11.83 -10.52
N PHE A 104 -2.30 12.21 -9.34
CA PHE A 104 -1.21 11.50 -8.66
C PHE A 104 -1.62 10.06 -8.31
N ILE A 105 -2.77 9.89 -7.66
CA ILE A 105 -3.31 8.58 -7.30
C ILE A 105 -3.53 7.73 -8.55
N GLU A 106 -4.17 8.28 -9.59
CA GLU A 106 -4.42 7.58 -10.85
C GLU A 106 -3.13 7.15 -11.56
N SER A 107 -2.06 7.96 -11.50
CA SER A 107 -0.80 7.65 -12.19
C SER A 107 0.14 6.73 -11.41
N ARG A 108 0.20 6.88 -10.08
CA ARG A 108 1.17 6.15 -9.22
C ARG A 108 0.60 4.89 -8.60
N ILE A 109 -0.70 4.83 -8.39
CA ILE A 109 -1.36 3.73 -7.72
C ILE A 109 -2.10 2.90 -8.77
N PHE A 110 -2.93 3.54 -9.60
CA PHE A 110 -3.76 2.86 -10.60
C PHE A 110 -3.18 2.87 -12.03
N GLY A 111 -1.96 3.39 -12.23
CA GLY A 111 -1.36 3.56 -13.55
C GLY A 111 -0.93 2.24 -14.22
N PRO A 112 -0.50 2.28 -15.50
CA PRO A 112 -0.15 1.09 -16.30
C PRO A 112 1.03 0.27 -15.73
N SER A 113 1.73 0.81 -14.73
CA SER A 113 2.76 0.08 -13.99
C SER A 113 2.21 -0.94 -13.00
N GLN A 114 0.88 -0.98 -12.73
CA GLN A 114 0.07 -2.08 -12.17
C GLN A 114 0.78 -3.09 -11.23
N LYS A 115 1.74 -2.64 -10.42
CA LYS A 115 2.54 -3.47 -9.51
C LYS A 115 2.11 -3.31 -8.06
N LEU A 116 1.32 -2.27 -7.79
CA LEU A 116 0.85 -1.93 -6.46
C LEU A 116 -0.55 -2.47 -6.15
N LEU A 117 -1.15 -3.28 -7.03
CA LEU A 117 -2.59 -3.54 -6.94
C LEU A 117 -3.04 -4.92 -7.37
N ASP A 118 -3.12 -5.79 -6.37
CA ASP A 118 -4.37 -6.49 -6.05
C ASP A 118 -5.07 -5.80 -4.84
N CYS A 119 -4.91 -4.49 -4.69
CA CYS A 119 -5.37 -3.71 -3.54
C CYS A 119 -6.76 -3.13 -3.80
N THR A 120 -7.80 -3.65 -3.15
CA THR A 120 -9.07 -2.92 -3.16
C THR A 120 -8.91 -1.68 -2.28
N VAL A 121 -8.80 -0.49 -2.86
CA VAL A 121 -8.98 0.77 -2.13
C VAL A 121 -10.46 0.86 -1.79
N LEU A 122 -10.80 0.53 -0.55
CA LEU A 122 -12.12 0.78 0.00
C LEU A 122 -12.18 2.28 0.31
N GLU A 123 -12.61 3.08 -0.66
CA GLU A 123 -13.03 4.45 -0.37
C GLU A 123 -14.27 4.38 0.54
N GLY A 124 -14.07 4.62 1.84
CA GLY A 124 -15.14 4.92 2.77
C GLY A 124 -15.68 6.32 2.46
N LEU A 125 -16.83 6.38 1.78
CA LEU A 125 -17.74 7.52 1.81
C LEU A 125 -18.64 7.42 3.04
#